data_AF-R8B9X4-F1
#
_entry.id   AF-R8B9X4-F1
#
_cell.length_a   1.000
_cell.length_b   1.000
_cell.length_c   1.000
_cell.angle_alpha   90.00
_cell.angle_beta   90.00
_cell.angle_gamma   90.00
#
_symmetry.space_group_name_H-M   'P 1'
#
loop_
_entity.id
_entity.type
_entity.pdbx_description
1 polymer ?
#
loop_
_entity_poly.entity_id
_entity_poly.type
_entity_poly.pdbx_seq_one_letter_code
_entity_poly.pdbx_strand_id
1 'polypeptide(L)'
;MTEVQAEALDMVHFIAKKHAIELKLKRGDLEIFNNHALMHARSSFIDDDSGKRHLIRLWLKSDDHAWTTPLALEESSFEIYGESEFRRNPVWDIERSPPQTRGTLRRMKCN
;
A
#
# COMPACT_ATOMS: atom_id res chain seq x y z
N MET A 1 -3.57 -17.38 15.67
CA MET A 1 -2.45 -16.49 16.03
C MET A 1 -2.04 -16.84 17.45
N THR A 2 -0.78 -17.18 17.67
CA THR A 2 -0.27 -17.48 19.02
C THR A 2 0.04 -16.19 19.77
N GLU A 3 0.18 -16.27 21.10
CA GLU A 3 0.58 -15.13 21.93
C GLU A 3 1.94 -14.56 21.51
N VAL A 4 2.93 -15.43 21.28
CA VAL A 4 4.25 -15.05 20.79
C VAL A 4 4.19 -14.33 19.43
N GLN A 5 3.28 -14.74 18.53
CA GLN A 5 3.09 -14.06 17.26
C GLN A 5 2.48 -12.66 17.44
N ALA A 6 1.55 -12.51 18.37
CA ALA A 6 0.96 -11.20 18.68
C ALA A 6 2.01 -10.26 19.29
N GLU A 7 2.79 -10.74 20.25
CA GLU A 7 3.88 -9.97 20.89
C GLU A 7 4.94 -9.55 19.86
N ALA A 8 5.31 -10.44 18.93
CA ALA A 8 6.24 -10.11 17.85
C ALA A 8 5.70 -9.00 16.94
N LEU A 9 4.40 -9.02 16.59
CA LEU A 9 3.77 -7.98 15.79
C LEU A 9 3.70 -6.64 16.54
N ASP A 10 3.41 -6.66 17.84
CA ASP A 10 3.42 -5.46 18.69
C ASP A 10 4.82 -4.84 18.74
N MET A 11 5.86 -5.66 18.91
CA MET A 11 7.25 -5.20 18.90
C MET A 11 7.60 -4.52 17.57
N VAL A 12 7.24 -5.14 16.44
CA VAL A 12 7.43 -4.54 15.11
C VAL A 12 6.70 -3.20 15.03
N HIS A 13 5.46 -3.11 15.48
CA HIS A 13 4.68 -1.88 15.49
C HIS A 13 5.35 -0.77 16.31
N PHE A 14 5.79 -1.06 17.53
CA PHE A 14 6.40 -0.05 18.41
C PHE A 14 7.76 0.42 17.89
N ILE A 15 8.58 -0.48 17.36
CA ILE A 15 9.86 -0.10 16.72
C ILE A 15 9.61 0.76 15.49
N ALA A 16 8.68 0.36 14.63
CA ALA A 16 8.33 1.13 13.43
C ALA A 16 7.86 2.55 13.80
N LYS A 17 6.99 2.66 14.80
CA LYS A 17 6.49 3.95 15.30
C LYS A 17 7.61 4.82 15.88
N LYS A 18 8.53 4.23 16.65
CA LYS A 18 9.67 4.93 17.24
C LYS A 18 10.62 5.51 16.18
N HIS A 19 10.78 4.83 15.05
CA HIS A 19 11.66 5.22 13.95
C HIS A 19 10.91 5.81 12.75
N ALA A 20 9.64 6.16 12.91
CA ALA A 20 8.82 6.70 11.83
C ALA A 20 9.31 8.10 11.41
N ILE A 21 9.27 8.34 10.10
CA ILE A 21 9.51 9.66 9.51
C ILE A 21 8.17 10.17 8.96
N GLU A 22 7.74 11.34 9.42
CA GLU A 22 6.52 11.98 8.91
C GLU A 22 6.86 12.87 7.73
N LEU A 23 6.23 12.59 6.58
CA LEU A 23 6.38 13.37 5.36
C LEU A 23 5.12 14.20 5.11
N LYS A 24 5.29 15.51 4.88
CA LYS A 24 4.22 16.45 4.53
C LYS A 24 4.28 16.79 3.06
N LEU A 25 3.61 15.96 2.26
CA LEU A 25 3.58 16.14 0.81
C LEU A 25 2.82 17.39 0.39
N LYS A 26 3.42 18.13 -0.54
CA LYS A 26 2.82 19.23 -1.27
C LYS A 26 2.55 18.82 -2.71
N ARG A 27 1.72 19.59 -3.40
CA ARG A 27 1.46 19.38 -4.83
C ARG A 27 2.77 19.44 -5.61
N GLY A 28 3.06 18.38 -6.36
CA GLY A 28 4.28 18.25 -7.16
C GLY A 28 5.35 17.39 -6.50
N ASP A 29 5.23 17.08 -5.21
CA ASP A 29 6.16 16.17 -4.53
C ASP A 29 5.92 14.72 -4.98
N LEU A 30 7.01 13.94 -5.00
CA LEU A 30 6.98 12.53 -5.34
C LEU A 30 7.61 11.71 -4.21
N GLU A 31 6.89 10.69 -3.74
CA GLU A 31 7.41 9.67 -2.82
C GLU A 31 7.74 8.40 -3.58
N ILE A 32 9.01 8.00 -3.54
CA ILE A 32 9.47 6.70 -4.03
C ILE A 32 10.12 5.99 -2.85
N PHE A 33 9.65 4.78 -2.55
CA PHE A 33 10.22 3.96 -1.50
C PHE A 33 10.20 2.48 -1.91
N ASN A 34 11.14 1.70 -1.36
CA ASN A 34 11.17 0.25 -1.56
C ASN A 34 10.16 -0.41 -0.62
N ASN A 35 9.06 -0.93 -1.19
CA ASN A 35 7.97 -1.57 -0.44
C ASN A 35 8.39 -2.84 0.32
N HIS A 36 9.52 -3.46 -0.02
CA HIS A 36 10.05 -4.62 0.71
C HIS A 36 10.92 -4.25 1.92
N ALA A 37 11.44 -3.02 1.95
CA ALA A 37 12.34 -2.56 3.00
C ALA A 37 11.66 -1.61 4.00
N LEU A 38 10.59 -0.94 3.58
CA LEU A 38 9.96 0.13 4.36
C LEU A 38 8.47 -0.12 4.56
N MET A 39 8.04 -0.02 5.83
CA MET A 39 6.64 0.12 6.16
C MET A 39 6.20 1.57 5.97
N HIS A 40 4.98 1.77 5.50
CA HIS A 40 4.40 3.09 5.29
C HIS A 40 2.98 3.14 5.86
N ALA A 41 2.63 4.28 6.43
CA ALA A 41 1.33 4.53 7.03
C ALA A 41 0.90 5.98 6.80
N ARG A 42 -0.36 6.28 7.10
CA ARG A 42 -0.93 7.63 6.98
C ARG A 42 -1.74 7.93 8.24
N SER A 43 -1.57 9.13 8.81
CA SER A 43 -2.41 9.65 9.88
C SER A 43 -3.86 9.85 9.43
N SER A 44 -4.82 9.73 10.34
CA SER A 44 -6.21 10.09 10.04
C SER A 44 -6.32 11.58 9.68
N PHE A 45 -7.25 11.89 8.78
CA PHE A 45 -7.59 13.24 8.36
C PHE A 45 -9.07 13.24 7.96
N ILE A 46 -9.67 14.42 7.93
CA ILE A 46 -11.06 14.64 7.55
C ILE A 46 -11.01 15.51 6.29
N ASP A 47 -11.70 15.08 5.23
CA ASP A 47 -11.87 15.90 4.03
C ASP A 47 -12.78 17.10 4.36
N ASP A 48 -12.45 18.28 3.82
CA ASP A 48 -13.29 19.47 3.90
C ASP A 48 -13.61 20.02 2.49
N ASP A 49 -14.48 21.03 2.44
CA ASP A 49 -14.88 21.67 1.19
C ASP A 49 -13.74 22.44 0.49
N SER A 50 -12.61 22.67 1.19
CA SER A 50 -11.45 23.39 0.67
C SER A 50 -10.48 22.49 -0.12
N GLY A 51 -10.59 21.17 0.04
CA GLY A 51 -9.91 20.21 -0.84
C GLY A 51 -9.73 18.82 -0.27
N LYS A 52 -9.82 17.83 -1.15
CA LYS A 52 -9.52 16.42 -0.84
C LYS A 52 -8.05 16.12 -1.14
N ARG A 53 -7.43 15.24 -0.33
CA ARG A 53 -6.07 14.75 -0.61
C ARG A 53 -6.09 13.73 -1.75
N HIS A 54 -5.61 14.12 -2.93
CA HIS A 54 -5.45 13.23 -4.08
C HIS A 54 -3.99 12.81 -4.28
N LEU A 55 -3.75 11.50 -4.36
CA LEU A 55 -2.45 10.92 -4.70
C LEU A 55 -2.62 9.87 -5.80
N ILE A 56 -1.69 9.86 -6.74
CA ILE A 56 -1.55 8.79 -7.73
C ILE A 56 -0.47 7.84 -7.21
N ARG A 57 -0.76 6.53 -7.20
CA ARG A 57 0.20 5.51 -6.79
C ARG A 57 0.54 4.61 -7.97
N LEU A 58 1.84 4.42 -8.17
CA LEU A 58 2.40 3.50 -9.16
C LEU A 58 3.12 2.36 -8.44
N TRP A 59 2.96 1.14 -8.93
CA TRP A 59 3.72 -0.03 -8.48
C TRP A 59 4.79 -0.32 -9.52
N LEU A 60 6.05 -0.33 -9.09
CA LEU A 60 7.20 -0.54 -9.95
C LEU A 60 7.92 -1.82 -9.54
N LYS A 61 8.31 -2.62 -10.53
CA LYS A 61 9.15 -3.81 -10.36
C LYS A 61 10.29 -3.73 -11.37
N SER A 62 11.51 -3.94 -10.91
CA SER A 62 12.69 -4.01 -11.77
C SER A 62 12.92 -5.47 -12.17
N ASP A 63 13.09 -5.76 -13.45
CA ASP A 63 13.37 -7.13 -13.90
C ASP A 63 14.77 -7.60 -13.50
N ASP A 64 15.74 -6.67 -13.41
CA ASP A 64 17.13 -6.97 -13.05
C ASP A 64 17.38 -7.00 -11.54
N HIS A 65 16.54 -6.34 -10.74
CA HIS A 65 16.77 -6.13 -9.31
C HIS A 65 15.62 -6.59 -8.39
N ALA A 66 14.55 -7.15 -8.95
CA ALA A 66 13.48 -7.72 -8.13
C ALA A 66 13.96 -8.97 -7.38
N TRP A 67 13.45 -9.13 -6.16
CA TRP A 67 13.57 -10.40 -5.45
C TRP A 67 12.77 -11.49 -6.15
N THR A 68 13.24 -12.73 -6.03
CA THR A 68 12.50 -13.90 -6.52
C THR A 68 11.13 -13.93 -5.87
N THR A 69 10.08 -13.92 -6.71
CA THR A 69 8.71 -14.00 -6.21
C THR A 69 8.47 -15.40 -5.65
N PRO A 70 8.04 -15.56 -4.40
CA PRO A 70 7.68 -16.87 -3.88
C PRO A 70 6.52 -17.47 -4.68
N LEU A 71 6.53 -18.80 -4.89
CA LEU A 71 5.50 -19.53 -5.65
C LEU A 71 4.06 -19.15 -5.25
N ALA A 72 3.81 -19.01 -3.95
CA ALA A 72 2.50 -18.66 -3.41
C ALA A 72 2.00 -17.25 -3.83
N LEU A 73 2.86 -16.40 -4.37
CA LEU A 73 2.56 -15.03 -4.79
C LEU A 73 2.70 -14.83 -6.31
N GLU A 74 3.01 -15.87 -7.08
CA GLU A 74 3.23 -15.75 -8.52
C GLU A 74 1.99 -15.25 -9.26
N GLU A 75 0.80 -15.76 -8.94
CA GLU A 75 -0.46 -15.32 -9.56
C GLU A 75 -0.72 -13.82 -9.32
N SER A 76 -0.66 -13.38 -8.06
CA SER A 76 -0.81 -11.97 -7.69
C SER A 76 0.25 -11.08 -8.32
N SER A 77 1.49 -11.56 -8.40
CA SER A 77 2.60 -10.86 -9.04
C SER A 77 2.37 -10.71 -10.55
N PHE A 78 1.89 -11.77 -11.22
CA PHE A 78 1.55 -11.74 -12.64
C PHE A 78 0.35 -10.81 -12.91
N GLU A 79 -0.66 -10.80 -12.06
CA GLU A 79 -1.81 -9.89 -12.21
C GLU A 79 -1.39 -8.42 -12.15
N ILE A 80 -0.45 -8.08 -11.26
CA ILE A 80 0.00 -6.69 -11.04
C ILE A 80 1.08 -6.26 -12.04
N TYR A 81 2.07 -7.11 -12.31
CA TYR A 81 3.29 -6.75 -13.06
C TYR A 81 3.38 -7.41 -14.44
N GLY A 82 2.60 -8.46 -14.72
CA GLY A 82 2.59 -9.17 -15.99
C GLY A 82 1.62 -8.57 -17.03
N GLU A 83 1.40 -9.30 -18.11
CA GLU A 83 0.48 -8.92 -19.21
C GLU A 83 -0.98 -9.33 -18.91
N SER A 84 -1.44 -9.01 -17.70
CA SER A 84 -2.81 -9.28 -17.28
C SER A 84 -3.83 -8.40 -18.01
N GLU A 85 -5.09 -8.83 -18.08
CA GLU A 85 -6.18 -7.99 -18.64
C GLU A 85 -6.35 -6.69 -17.85
N PHE A 86 -6.17 -6.74 -16.53
CA PHE A 86 -6.21 -5.57 -15.66
C PHE A 86 -5.19 -4.51 -16.07
N ARG A 87 -3.98 -4.94 -16.44
CA ARG A 87 -2.93 -4.02 -16.90
C ARG A 87 -3.16 -3.52 -18.33
N ARG A 88 -3.76 -4.34 -19.20
CA ARG A 88 -4.08 -3.97 -20.59
C ARG A 88 -5.19 -2.92 -20.70
N ASN A 89 -6.06 -2.82 -19.70
CA ASN A 89 -7.14 -1.82 -19.67
C ASN A 89 -7.19 -1.06 -18.32
N PRO A 90 -6.21 -0.17 -18.04
CA PRO A 90 -6.13 0.49 -16.75
C PRO A 90 -7.22 1.57 -16.63
N VAL A 91 -8.12 1.38 -15.65
CA VAL A 91 -9.13 2.39 -15.31
C VAL A 91 -8.60 3.26 -14.17
N TRP A 92 -8.42 4.55 -14.45
CA TRP A 92 -7.96 5.55 -13.48
C TRP A 92 -9.15 6.32 -12.91
N ASP A 93 -9.80 5.75 -11.91
CA ASP A 93 -10.96 6.37 -11.25
C ASP A 93 -10.49 7.49 -10.30
N ILE A 94 -10.41 8.74 -10.79
CA ILE A 94 -10.00 9.93 -10.01
C ILE A 94 -10.97 10.23 -8.86
N GLU A 95 -12.25 9.89 -9.05
CA GLU A 95 -13.34 10.19 -8.11
C GLU A 95 -13.63 9.05 -7.11
N ARG A 96 -13.07 7.85 -7.30
CA ARG A 96 -13.40 6.72 -6.43
C ARG A 96 -12.48 6.67 -5.21
N SER A 97 -13.10 6.70 -4.03
CA SER A 97 -12.55 6.05 -2.83
C SER A 97 -12.13 4.60 -3.17
N PRO A 98 -11.11 4.03 -2.49
CA PRO A 98 -10.46 2.79 -2.92
C PRO A 98 -11.50 1.71 -3.25
N PRO A 99 -11.27 0.91 -4.31
CA PRO A 99 -12.27 -0.03 -4.80
C PRO A 99 -12.73 -0.93 -3.65
N GLN A 100 -14.03 -0.90 -3.35
CA GLN A 100 -14.66 -1.79 -2.37
C GLN A 100 -14.46 -3.27 -2.74
N THR A 101 -14.02 -3.54 -3.97
CA THR A 101 -13.94 -4.86 -4.61
C THR A 101 -12.56 -5.50 -4.58
N ARG A 102 -11.50 -4.88 -4.05
CA ARG A 102 -10.17 -5.55 -3.96
C ARG A 102 -10.00 -6.51 -2.77
N GLY A 103 -11.12 -6.92 -2.20
CA GLY A 103 -11.21 -8.00 -1.23
C GLY A 103 -12.62 -8.08 -0.65
N THR A 104 -13.29 -9.21 -0.85
CA THR A 104 -14.37 -9.71 0.03
C THR A 104 -13.89 -10.01 1.46
N LEU A 105 -12.77 -9.41 1.88
CA LEU A 105 -12.26 -9.42 3.24
C LEU A 105 -12.71 -8.13 3.93
N ARG A 106 -13.74 -8.32 4.75
CA ARG A 106 -14.32 -7.37 5.72
C ARG A 106 -13.32 -6.29 6.16
N ARG A 107 -13.68 -5.02 5.91
CA ARG A 107 -13.29 -3.92 6.80
C ARG A 107 -13.77 -4.28 8.22
N MET A 108 -12.89 -4.79 9.08
CA MET A 108 -13.05 -4.56 10.50
C MET A 108 -12.77 -3.07 10.72
N LYS A 109 -13.84 -2.31 10.95
CA LYS A 109 -13.71 -0.99 11.58
C LYS A 109 -13.17 -1.24 12.98
N CYS A 110 -11.96 -0.77 13.26
CA CYS A 110 -11.58 -0.46 14.63
C CYS A 110 -12.42 0.76 15.03
N ASN A 111 -13.44 0.51 15.87
CA ASN A 111 -13.98 1.53 16.75
C ASN A 111 -13.02 1.71 17.94
#